data_AF-A0A6T8HHF7-F1
#
_entry.id   AF-A0A6T8HHF7-F1
#
_cell.length_a   1.000
_cell.length_b   1.000
_cell.length_c   1.000
_cell.angle_alpha   90.00
_cell.angle_beta   90.00
_cell.angle_gamma   90.00
#
_symmetry.space_group_name_H-M   'P 1'
#
loop_
_entity.id
_entity.type
_entity.pdbx_description
1 polymer ?
#
loop_
_entity_poly.entity_id
_entity_poly.type
_entity_poly.pdbx_seq_one_letter_code
_entity_poly.pdbx_strand_id
1 'polypeptide(L)'
;MASDDSVRATVRPHKRGAAEKSWYLKPEIITFGILFLALPIFGILAYRTIAFQISEIMNSFNSHPCIFSHTDRISGEVKNWDLTGLSRSRENCGAGAKTCKDYSVVREDETFYMNVCRFVMNKPKQCTQLYGGGANVPRSIGYQTADGVCYYMGQLGTGKWSLLDKRNPAAGVKLTYRGGSQCDGSTDRSTHYHFECDPSAGIGRPVAVFGDCEFVVRWRTAHACPIQTSSFLSSLFWVAAGVAAFLVGGFVYNVRVNHMIPDWEAVPQIHTIRHIGAVVTIGAVQSWDLAVRSLPVLEGLGAWVRERVPESLSSKLGFGGDGFRSV
;
A
#
# COMPACT_ATOMS: atom_id res chain seq x y z
N MET A 1 10.74 -2.40 -105.37
CA MET A 1 10.16 -3.53 -106.13
C MET A 1 10.57 -4.82 -105.44
N ALA A 2 9.67 -5.80 -105.47
CA ALA A 2 9.80 -7.19 -104.99
C ALA A 2 9.46 -7.47 -103.51
N SER A 3 8.26 -8.04 -103.39
CA SER A 3 7.69 -8.92 -102.37
C SER A 3 8.65 -10.01 -101.88
N ASP A 4 8.48 -10.50 -100.65
CA ASP A 4 8.44 -11.95 -100.44
C ASP A 4 7.70 -12.39 -99.18
N ASP A 5 6.99 -13.49 -99.34
CA ASP A 5 6.09 -14.18 -98.42
C ASP A 5 6.78 -15.37 -97.74
N SER A 6 6.05 -16.05 -96.84
CA SER A 6 6.17 -17.49 -96.55
C SER A 6 7.19 -18.00 -95.48
N VAL A 7 6.67 -18.15 -94.25
CA VAL A 7 6.48 -19.42 -93.48
C VAL A 7 7.51 -20.56 -93.64
N ARG A 8 8.03 -21.12 -92.50
CA ARG A 8 7.94 -22.58 -92.12
C ARG A 8 8.72 -23.01 -90.84
N ALA A 9 7.96 -23.69 -89.96
CA ALA A 9 8.25 -24.94 -89.22
C ALA A 9 8.83 -25.05 -87.78
N THR A 10 8.05 -25.81 -87.00
CA THR A 10 8.38 -26.96 -86.11
C THR A 10 9.00 -26.77 -84.73
N VAL A 11 8.23 -27.15 -83.68
CA VAL A 11 8.76 -27.68 -82.42
C VAL A 11 7.89 -28.84 -81.91
N ARG A 12 8.54 -29.96 -81.54
CA ARG A 12 7.97 -31.20 -80.95
C ARG A 12 7.83 -31.11 -79.42
N PRO A 13 7.04 -32.00 -78.77
CA PRO A 13 6.47 -31.73 -77.44
C PRO A 13 7.31 -32.22 -76.24
N HIS A 14 6.94 -31.63 -75.11
CA HIS A 14 7.54 -31.61 -73.77
C HIS A 14 7.29 -32.90 -72.97
N LYS A 15 8.31 -33.39 -72.24
CA LYS A 15 8.14 -34.29 -71.07
C LYS A 15 9.26 -34.11 -70.04
N ARG A 16 8.89 -33.71 -68.81
CA ARG A 16 9.12 -34.45 -67.54
C ARG A 16 8.90 -33.56 -66.32
N GLY A 17 8.43 -34.17 -65.23
CA GLY A 17 8.48 -33.62 -63.88
C GLY A 17 7.48 -34.29 -62.94
N ALA A 18 7.94 -35.28 -62.15
CA ALA A 18 7.18 -35.95 -61.11
C ALA A 18 7.01 -35.05 -59.87
N ALA A 19 5.89 -35.20 -59.15
CA ALA A 19 5.56 -34.42 -57.96
C ALA A 19 5.77 -35.25 -56.67
N GLU A 20 6.68 -34.79 -55.81
CA GLU A 20 6.89 -35.28 -54.45
C GLU A 20 6.06 -34.41 -53.48
N LYS A 21 5.12 -35.01 -52.74
CA LYS A 21 4.23 -34.28 -51.80
C LYS A 21 4.86 -34.19 -50.40
N SER A 22 5.45 -33.03 -50.10
CA SER A 22 5.84 -32.64 -48.75
C SER A 22 4.64 -32.02 -48.02
N TRP A 23 4.21 -32.65 -46.91
CA TRP A 23 3.15 -32.11 -46.05
C TRP A 23 3.71 -31.01 -45.14
N TYR A 24 3.86 -29.81 -45.69
CA TYR A 24 4.07 -28.61 -44.88
C TYR A 24 2.76 -28.23 -44.19
N LEU A 25 2.69 -28.46 -42.88
CA LEU A 25 1.59 -27.97 -42.05
C LEU A 25 1.62 -26.44 -42.09
N LYS A 26 0.61 -25.85 -42.72
CA LYS A 26 0.61 -24.41 -42.98
C LYS A 26 0.69 -23.64 -41.65
N PRO A 27 1.50 -22.57 -41.57
CA PRO A 27 1.70 -21.79 -40.34
C PRO A 27 0.39 -21.24 -39.76
N GLU A 28 -0.66 -21.09 -40.59
CA GLU A 28 -1.99 -20.70 -40.12
C GLU A 28 -2.59 -21.73 -39.14
N ILE A 29 -2.43 -23.03 -39.38
CA ILE A 29 -3.02 -24.10 -38.55
C ILE A 29 -2.36 -24.16 -37.17
N ILE A 30 -1.05 -23.95 -37.11
CA ILE A 30 -0.29 -23.89 -35.86
C ILE A 30 -0.73 -22.66 -35.04
N THR A 31 -0.91 -21.53 -35.72
CA THR A 31 -1.36 -20.28 -35.08
C THR A 31 -2.77 -20.43 -34.51
N PHE A 32 -3.70 -21.04 -35.26
CA PHE A 32 -5.04 -21.34 -34.77
C PHE A 32 -5.03 -22.33 -33.59
N GLY A 33 -4.21 -23.37 -33.63
CA GLY A 33 -4.06 -24.32 -32.53
C GLY A 33 -3.54 -23.67 -31.23
N ILE A 34 -2.55 -22.78 -31.35
CA ILE A 34 -2.01 -22.03 -30.20
C ILE A 34 -3.07 -21.08 -29.63
N LEU A 35 -3.80 -20.34 -30.47
CA LEU A 35 -4.88 -19.46 -30.01
C LEU A 35 -5.99 -20.26 -29.31
N PHE A 36 -6.40 -21.40 -29.85
CA PHE A 36 -7.48 -22.21 -29.29
C PHE A 36 -7.12 -22.87 -27.95
N LEU A 37 -5.83 -23.18 -27.73
CA LEU A 37 -5.34 -23.74 -26.47
C LEU A 37 -4.93 -22.67 -25.46
N ALA A 38 -4.36 -21.54 -25.91
CA ALA A 38 -3.89 -20.47 -25.04
C ALA A 38 -5.04 -19.64 -24.46
N LEU A 39 -6.11 -19.37 -25.23
CA LEU A 39 -7.25 -18.59 -24.75
C LEU A 39 -7.96 -19.18 -23.52
N PRO A 40 -8.30 -20.48 -23.45
CA PRO A 40 -8.91 -21.05 -22.25
C PRO A 40 -7.93 -21.12 -21.07
N ILE A 41 -6.63 -21.32 -21.30
CA ILE A 41 -5.61 -21.32 -20.22
C ILE A 41 -5.45 -19.91 -19.65
N PHE A 42 -5.33 -18.89 -20.50
CA PHE A 42 -5.32 -17.48 -20.09
C PHE A 42 -6.63 -17.10 -19.39
N GLY A 43 -7.78 -17.58 -19.89
CA GLY A 43 -9.08 -17.39 -19.25
C GLY A 43 -9.15 -18.00 -17.86
N ILE A 44 -8.63 -19.22 -17.65
CA ILE A 44 -8.61 -19.91 -16.35
C ILE A 44 -7.63 -19.22 -15.38
N LEU A 45 -6.45 -18.81 -15.85
CA LEU A 45 -5.47 -18.09 -15.03
C LEU A 45 -5.96 -16.70 -14.64
N ALA A 46 -6.57 -15.97 -15.58
CA ALA A 46 -7.22 -14.68 -15.31
C ALA A 46 -8.40 -14.86 -14.34
N TYR A 47 -9.25 -15.86 -14.55
CA TYR A 47 -10.36 -16.19 -13.64
C TYR A 47 -9.86 -16.53 -12.24
N ARG A 48 -8.80 -17.33 -12.09
CA ARG A 48 -8.22 -17.64 -10.78
C ARG A 48 -7.65 -16.41 -10.08
N THR A 49 -7.00 -15.52 -10.83
CA THR A 49 -6.44 -14.28 -10.28
C THR A 49 -7.56 -13.32 -9.85
N ILE A 50 -8.59 -13.16 -10.68
CA ILE A 50 -9.76 -12.33 -10.41
C ILE A 50 -10.59 -12.92 -9.26
N ALA A 51 -10.83 -14.23 -9.24
CA ALA A 51 -11.57 -14.90 -8.16
C ALA A 51 -10.82 -14.86 -6.82
N PHE A 52 -9.49 -14.98 -6.82
CA PHE A 52 -8.66 -14.80 -5.63
C PHE A 52 -8.81 -13.38 -5.07
N GLN A 53 -8.72 -12.35 -5.92
CA GLN A 53 -8.97 -10.96 -5.54
C GLN A 53 -10.40 -10.74 -5.01
N ILE A 54 -11.42 -11.36 -5.61
CA ILE A 54 -12.81 -11.28 -5.14
C ILE A 54 -12.96 -11.90 -3.74
N SER A 55 -12.22 -12.98 -3.41
CA SER A 55 -12.28 -13.59 -2.07
C SER A 55 -11.71 -12.68 -0.97
N GLU A 56 -10.65 -11.92 -1.26
CA GLU A 56 -10.12 -10.89 -0.36
C GLU A 56 -11.09 -9.71 -0.23
N ILE A 57 -11.71 -9.29 -1.33
CA ILE A 57 -12.70 -8.21 -1.35
C ILE A 57 -13.98 -8.61 -0.56
N MET A 58 -14.47 -9.84 -0.72
CA MET A 58 -15.63 -10.34 0.04
C MET A 58 -15.32 -10.53 1.53
N ASN A 59 -14.07 -10.84 1.90
CA ASN A 59 -13.62 -10.78 3.29
C ASN A 59 -13.53 -9.33 3.80
N SER A 60 -13.23 -8.36 2.93
CA SER A 60 -13.25 -6.93 3.26
C SER A 60 -14.67 -6.43 3.58
N PHE A 61 -15.70 -6.89 2.86
CA PHE A 61 -17.09 -6.52 3.15
C PHE A 61 -17.63 -7.06 4.49
N ASN A 62 -17.02 -8.13 5.01
CA ASN A 62 -17.31 -8.64 6.36
C ASN A 62 -16.38 -8.08 7.45
N SER A 63 -15.42 -7.22 7.08
CA SER A 63 -14.53 -6.55 8.01
C SER A 63 -14.95 -5.08 8.18
N HIS A 64 -15.13 -4.66 9.42
CA HIS A 64 -15.31 -3.24 9.71
C HIS A 64 -13.99 -2.52 9.41
N PRO A 65 -13.97 -1.45 8.58
CA PRO A 65 -12.74 -0.76 8.24
C PRO A 65 -12.07 -0.24 9.51
N CYS A 66 -10.76 -0.48 9.63
CA CYS A 66 -9.98 -0.09 10.80
C CYS A 66 -9.40 1.33 10.72
N ILE A 67 -9.86 2.09 9.73
CA ILE A 67 -9.47 3.45 9.43
C ILE A 67 -10.71 4.33 9.58
N PHE A 68 -10.55 5.46 10.26
CA PHE A 68 -11.59 6.46 10.45
C PHE A 68 -11.12 7.82 9.95
N SER A 69 -11.97 8.50 9.19
CA SER A 69 -11.72 9.84 8.66
C SER A 69 -12.79 10.80 9.15
N HIS A 70 -12.38 11.96 9.68
CA HIS A 70 -13.27 13.03 10.11
C HIS A 70 -12.86 14.35 9.46
N THR A 71 -13.80 15.02 8.83
CA THR A 71 -13.61 16.37 8.30
C THR A 71 -14.18 17.37 9.30
N ASP A 72 -13.34 18.27 9.79
CA ASP A 72 -13.78 19.40 10.60
C ASP A 72 -14.65 20.33 9.75
N ARG A 73 -15.84 20.66 10.25
CA ARG A 73 -16.81 21.48 9.51
C ARG A 73 -16.39 22.95 9.41
N ILE A 74 -15.56 23.42 10.33
CA ILE A 74 -15.14 24.83 10.42
C ILE A 74 -13.86 25.03 9.62
N SER A 75 -12.83 24.24 9.88
CA SER A 75 -11.53 24.39 9.20
C SER A 75 -11.46 23.70 7.84
N GLY A 76 -12.37 22.74 7.57
CA GLY A 76 -12.29 21.87 6.40
C GLY A 76 -11.14 20.86 6.48
N GLU A 77 -10.42 20.80 7.60
CA GLU A 77 -9.28 19.90 7.80
C GLU A 77 -9.78 18.46 7.93
N VAL A 78 -9.16 17.55 7.16
CA VAL A 78 -9.41 16.11 7.26
C VAL A 78 -8.39 15.49 8.20
N LYS A 79 -8.88 14.84 9.25
CA LYS A 79 -8.08 14.05 10.20
C LYS A 79 -8.38 12.58 10.02
N ASN A 80 -7.33 11.76 9.99
CA ASN A 80 -7.42 10.32 9.79
C ASN A 80 -6.86 9.58 11.01
N TRP A 81 -7.48 8.48 11.39
CA TRP A 81 -7.02 7.59 12.44
C TRP A 81 -6.90 6.19 11.87
N ASP A 82 -5.77 5.54 12.12
CA ASP A 82 -5.52 4.17 11.65
C ASP A 82 -5.22 3.26 12.86
N LEU A 83 -6.22 2.45 13.20
CA LEU A 83 -6.11 1.46 14.28
C LEU A 83 -5.67 0.08 13.77
N THR A 84 -5.28 -0.05 12.50
CA THR A 84 -4.87 -1.33 11.91
C THR A 84 -3.73 -1.97 12.69
N GLY A 85 -2.81 -1.16 13.24
CA GLY A 85 -1.71 -1.62 14.10
C GLY A 85 -2.16 -2.27 15.42
N LEU A 86 -3.39 -2.01 15.87
CA LEU A 86 -3.98 -2.68 17.04
C LEU A 86 -4.62 -4.02 16.68
N SER A 87 -5.01 -4.21 15.42
CA SER A 87 -5.72 -5.40 14.97
C SER A 87 -4.81 -6.63 14.99
N ARG A 88 -5.22 -7.67 15.72
CA ARG A 88 -4.46 -8.93 15.78
C ARG A 88 -5.04 -9.96 14.82
N SER A 89 -4.16 -10.57 14.03
CA SER A 89 -4.48 -11.73 13.19
C SER A 89 -3.33 -12.73 13.26
N ARG A 90 -3.61 -13.99 12.91
CA ARG A 90 -2.59 -15.03 12.86
C ARG A 90 -1.50 -14.72 11.82
N GLU A 91 -1.84 -13.99 10.76
CA GLU A 91 -0.93 -13.54 9.70
C GLU A 91 -0.01 -12.42 10.19
N ASN A 92 -0.57 -11.43 10.90
CA ASN A 92 0.16 -10.21 11.31
C ASN A 92 1.07 -10.45 12.52
N CYS A 93 0.95 -11.59 13.20
CA CYS A 93 1.74 -11.95 14.38
C CYS A 93 3.13 -12.56 14.07
N GLY A 94 3.53 -12.67 12.79
CA GLY A 94 4.83 -13.21 12.37
C GLY A 94 5.02 -14.72 12.65
N ALA A 95 6.24 -15.24 12.44
CA ALA A 95 6.60 -16.66 12.57
C ALA A 95 6.43 -17.26 13.99
N GLY A 96 5.90 -16.49 14.95
CA GLY A 96 5.52 -16.89 16.30
C GLY A 96 4.02 -17.09 16.50
N ALA A 97 3.29 -17.67 15.54
CA ALA A 97 1.84 -17.88 15.62
C ALA A 97 1.34 -18.58 16.91
N LYS A 98 2.22 -19.29 17.65
CA LYS A 98 1.93 -19.91 18.96
C LYS A 98 1.84 -18.91 20.12
N THR A 99 2.44 -17.73 20.02
CA THR A 99 2.41 -16.69 21.07
C THR A 99 1.45 -15.54 20.77
N CYS A 100 0.78 -15.57 19.60
CA CYS A 100 -0.21 -14.59 19.21
C CYS A 100 -1.48 -14.73 20.08
N LYS A 101 -1.57 -13.91 21.11
CA LYS A 101 -2.73 -13.83 22.01
C LYS A 101 -3.57 -12.62 21.67
N ASP A 102 -4.88 -12.75 21.83
CA ASP A 102 -5.79 -11.61 21.84
C ASP A 102 -5.48 -10.70 23.04
N TYR A 103 -5.99 -9.46 23.04
CA TYR A 103 -5.87 -8.60 24.22
C TYR A 103 -6.77 -9.14 25.32
N SER A 104 -6.33 -9.01 26.57
CA SER A 104 -7.16 -9.38 27.70
C SER A 104 -7.02 -8.42 28.87
N VAL A 105 -8.12 -8.22 29.58
CA VAL A 105 -8.20 -7.46 30.84
C VAL A 105 -8.94 -8.31 31.87
N VAL A 106 -8.47 -8.30 33.10
CA VAL A 106 -9.14 -8.96 34.23
C VAL A 106 -9.78 -7.88 35.09
N ARG A 107 -11.04 -8.07 35.46
CA ARG A 107 -11.79 -7.25 36.40
C ARG A 107 -12.41 -8.19 37.42
N GLU A 108 -11.90 -8.14 38.65
CA GLU A 108 -12.33 -9.06 39.71
C GLU A 108 -12.11 -10.54 39.30
N ASP A 109 -13.16 -11.34 39.19
CA ASP A 109 -13.16 -12.74 38.73
C ASP A 109 -13.44 -12.88 37.22
N GLU A 110 -13.72 -11.77 36.53
CA GLU A 110 -14.07 -11.75 35.11
C GLU A 110 -12.85 -11.48 34.23
N THR A 111 -12.71 -12.25 33.16
CA THR A 111 -11.71 -12.03 32.12
C THR A 111 -12.37 -11.61 30.81
N PHE A 112 -11.93 -10.49 30.27
CA PHE A 112 -12.38 -9.93 29.01
C PHE A 112 -11.32 -10.16 27.94
N TYR A 113 -11.63 -10.96 26.93
CA TYR A 113 -10.81 -11.15 25.74
C TYR A 113 -11.33 -10.25 24.63
N MET A 114 -10.45 -9.63 23.85
CA MET A 114 -10.88 -8.65 22.87
C MET A 114 -9.89 -8.48 21.72
N ASN A 115 -10.42 -8.01 20.59
CA ASN A 115 -9.67 -7.60 19.42
C ASN A 115 -10.27 -6.33 18.81
N VAL A 116 -9.50 -5.64 17.98
CA VAL A 116 -9.86 -4.37 17.35
C VAL A 116 -10.01 -4.59 15.84
N CYS A 117 -11.15 -4.16 15.28
CA CYS A 117 -11.51 -4.32 13.87
C CYS A 117 -11.51 -5.76 13.32
N ARG A 118 -11.40 -6.75 14.21
CA ARG A 118 -11.44 -8.18 13.88
C ARG A 118 -12.13 -8.93 15.01
N PHE A 119 -12.55 -10.15 14.69
CA PHE A 119 -12.96 -11.10 15.71
C PHE A 119 -11.75 -11.55 16.54
N VAL A 120 -12.00 -11.93 17.79
CA VAL A 120 -11.02 -12.63 18.63
C VAL A 120 -10.54 -13.88 17.90
N MET A 121 -9.23 -14.13 17.93
CA MET A 121 -8.61 -15.22 17.20
C MET A 121 -8.93 -16.58 17.83
N ASN A 122 -8.89 -16.65 19.17
CA ASN A 122 -9.12 -17.88 19.91
C ASN A 122 -10.33 -17.75 20.84
N LYS A 123 -11.28 -18.68 20.70
CA LYS A 123 -12.44 -18.77 21.59
C LYS A 123 -11.99 -19.27 22.97
N PRO A 124 -12.37 -18.61 24.08
CA PRO A 124 -12.02 -19.08 25.41
C PRO A 124 -12.53 -20.50 25.69
N LYS A 125 -11.76 -21.28 26.46
CA LYS A 125 -12.11 -22.68 26.76
C LYS A 125 -13.47 -22.79 27.44
N GLN A 126 -13.76 -21.89 28.37
CA GLN A 126 -15.03 -21.77 29.09
C GLN A 126 -16.20 -21.65 28.11
N CYS A 127 -16.08 -20.77 27.11
CA CYS A 127 -17.07 -20.63 26.05
C CYS A 127 -17.20 -21.93 25.24
N THR A 128 -16.09 -22.55 24.84
CA THR A 128 -16.17 -23.79 24.06
C THR A 128 -16.81 -24.95 24.83
N GLN A 129 -16.64 -25.01 26.15
CA GLN A 129 -17.26 -26.02 27.00
C GLN A 129 -18.77 -25.77 27.13
N LEU A 130 -19.18 -24.53 27.41
CA LEU A 130 -20.60 -24.17 27.58
C LEU A 130 -21.42 -24.35 26.31
N TYR A 131 -20.85 -24.06 25.15
CA TYR A 131 -21.52 -24.21 23.85
C TYR A 131 -21.35 -25.61 23.24
N GLY A 132 -20.75 -26.57 23.94
CA GLY A 132 -20.56 -27.94 23.43
C GLY A 132 -19.62 -28.04 22.22
N GLY A 133 -18.68 -27.09 22.08
CA GLY A 133 -17.68 -27.08 21.01
C GLY A 133 -17.41 -25.68 20.45
N GLY A 134 -16.17 -25.47 19.98
CA GLY A 134 -15.75 -24.18 19.43
C GLY A 134 -16.51 -23.75 18.17
N ALA A 135 -17.10 -24.68 17.42
CA ALA A 135 -17.92 -24.34 16.24
C ALA A 135 -19.23 -23.62 16.63
N ASN A 136 -19.80 -23.95 17.79
CA ASN A 136 -21.10 -23.46 18.24
C ASN A 136 -21.03 -22.09 18.91
N VAL A 137 -19.85 -21.66 19.35
CA VAL A 137 -19.66 -20.33 19.94
C VAL A 137 -19.76 -19.27 18.83
N PRO A 138 -20.64 -18.27 18.91
CA PRO A 138 -20.69 -17.19 17.94
C PRO A 138 -19.35 -16.45 17.85
N ARG A 139 -18.92 -16.05 16.65
CA ARG A 139 -17.74 -15.17 16.49
C ARG A 139 -18.06 -13.81 17.11
N SER A 140 -17.08 -13.19 17.75
CA SER A 140 -17.27 -11.89 18.40
C SER A 140 -15.98 -11.08 18.47
N ILE A 141 -16.13 -9.75 18.56
CA ILE A 141 -15.02 -8.82 18.81
C ILE A 141 -14.41 -9.02 20.20
N GLY A 142 -15.13 -9.67 21.11
CA GLY A 142 -14.68 -9.96 22.46
C GLY A 142 -15.53 -11.00 23.18
N TYR A 143 -14.97 -11.58 24.24
CA TYR A 143 -15.69 -12.48 25.14
C TYR A 143 -15.40 -12.09 26.58
N GLN A 144 -16.44 -12.01 27.40
CA GLN A 144 -16.35 -11.97 28.85
C GLN A 144 -16.52 -13.40 29.37
N THR A 145 -15.61 -13.83 30.24
CA THR A 145 -15.67 -15.13 30.90
C THR A 145 -15.52 -14.98 32.39
N ALA A 146 -16.32 -15.72 33.14
CA ALA A 146 -16.18 -15.91 34.59
C ALA A 146 -16.43 -17.41 34.90
N ASP A 147 -16.50 -17.78 36.16
CA ASP A 147 -16.78 -19.16 36.56
C ASP A 147 -18.15 -19.62 36.03
N GLY A 148 -18.12 -20.54 35.05
CA GLY A 148 -19.33 -21.08 34.42
C GLY A 148 -20.06 -20.12 33.45
N VAL A 149 -19.49 -18.95 33.16
CA VAL A 149 -20.14 -17.91 32.34
C VAL A 149 -19.32 -17.58 31.10
N CYS A 150 -20.00 -17.43 29.96
CA CYS A 150 -19.42 -16.88 28.74
C CYS A 150 -20.42 -15.98 28.02
N TYR A 151 -20.03 -14.72 27.82
CA TYR A 151 -20.80 -13.73 27.07
C TYR A 151 -19.96 -13.17 25.93
N TYR A 152 -20.51 -13.14 24.73
CA TYR A 152 -19.87 -12.49 23.60
C TYR A 152 -20.24 -11.00 23.57
N MET A 153 -19.29 -10.12 23.29
CA MET A 153 -19.38 -8.69 23.65
C MET A 153 -19.74 -7.77 22.47
N GLY A 154 -20.02 -8.33 21.29
CA GLY A 154 -20.45 -7.59 20.11
C GLY A 154 -20.06 -8.24 18.77
N GLN A 155 -20.63 -7.74 17.69
CA GLN A 155 -20.37 -8.21 16.34
C GLN A 155 -19.54 -7.22 15.54
N LEU A 156 -18.69 -7.73 14.65
CA LEU A 156 -17.79 -6.89 13.87
C LEU A 156 -18.56 -5.95 12.93
N GLY A 157 -19.61 -6.45 12.28
CA GLY A 157 -20.40 -5.69 11.31
C GLY A 157 -21.21 -4.52 11.89
N THR A 158 -21.32 -4.40 13.22
CA THR A 158 -22.07 -3.32 13.88
C THR A 158 -21.18 -2.15 14.31
N GLY A 159 -19.89 -2.19 13.94
CA GLY A 159 -18.91 -1.16 14.26
C GLY A 159 -19.38 0.24 13.88
N LYS A 160 -19.28 1.19 14.82
CA LYS A 160 -19.56 2.61 14.62
C LYS A 160 -18.47 3.48 15.21
N TRP A 161 -17.95 4.38 14.38
CA TRP A 161 -16.95 5.36 14.77
C TRP A 161 -17.57 6.66 15.27
N SER A 162 -16.86 7.31 16.19
CA SER A 162 -17.15 8.67 16.66
C SER A 162 -15.89 9.29 17.25
N LEU A 163 -15.86 10.61 17.39
CA LEU A 163 -14.78 11.27 18.12
C LEU A 163 -14.91 11.01 19.62
N LEU A 164 -13.79 10.87 20.32
CA LEU A 164 -13.79 10.76 21.78
C LEU A 164 -14.25 12.07 22.42
N ASP A 165 -13.74 13.20 21.92
CA ASP A 165 -14.20 14.54 22.24
C ASP A 165 -14.45 15.32 20.95
N LYS A 166 -15.67 15.84 20.79
CA LYS A 166 -16.06 16.66 19.63
C LYS A 166 -15.38 18.02 19.62
N ARG A 167 -15.02 18.56 20.80
CA ARG A 167 -14.34 19.86 20.94
C ARG A 167 -12.84 19.73 20.73
N ASN A 168 -12.28 18.57 21.04
CA ASN A 168 -10.88 18.25 20.85
C ASN A 168 -10.72 16.91 20.09
N PRO A 169 -10.80 16.91 18.75
CA PRO A 169 -10.63 15.69 17.96
C PRO A 169 -9.27 15.02 18.19
N ALA A 170 -8.23 15.77 18.57
CA ALA A 170 -6.90 15.22 18.84
C ALA A 170 -6.84 14.35 20.11
N ALA A 171 -7.86 14.41 20.97
CA ALA A 171 -7.94 13.56 22.16
C ALA A 171 -8.06 12.07 21.82
N GLY A 172 -8.60 11.74 20.63
CA GLY A 172 -8.72 10.37 20.15
C GLY A 172 -10.11 10.02 19.62
N VAL A 173 -10.39 8.72 19.54
CA VAL A 173 -11.58 8.19 18.84
C VAL A 173 -12.30 7.12 19.65
N LYS A 174 -13.60 6.98 19.40
CA LYS A 174 -14.46 5.95 19.97
C LYS A 174 -14.93 5.00 18.87
N LEU A 175 -14.79 3.70 19.13
CA LEU A 175 -15.26 2.61 18.26
C LEU A 175 -16.22 1.72 19.04
N THR A 176 -17.47 1.66 18.58
CA THR A 176 -18.56 0.96 19.26
C THR A 176 -19.01 -0.26 18.48
N TYR A 177 -19.08 -1.43 19.13
CA TYR A 177 -19.63 -2.66 18.61
C TYR A 177 -20.86 -3.08 19.41
N ARG A 178 -21.93 -3.49 18.73
CA ARG A 178 -23.21 -3.95 19.30
C ARG A 178 -23.54 -5.38 18.87
N GLY A 179 -24.63 -5.93 19.40
CA GLY A 179 -25.11 -7.27 19.07
C GLY A 179 -24.34 -8.38 19.79
N GLY A 180 -23.98 -8.14 21.05
CA GLY A 180 -23.46 -9.15 21.96
C GLY A 180 -24.55 -10.06 22.50
N SER A 181 -24.23 -10.87 23.51
CA SER A 181 -25.23 -11.70 24.19
C SER A 181 -26.25 -10.83 24.94
N GLN A 182 -27.49 -11.31 25.01
CA GLN A 182 -28.56 -10.66 25.75
C GLN A 182 -28.16 -10.46 27.22
N CYS A 183 -28.29 -9.23 27.71
CA CYS A 183 -27.96 -8.84 29.08
C CYS A 183 -29.18 -8.97 30.00
N ASP A 184 -30.18 -8.10 29.81
CA ASP A 184 -31.35 -7.99 30.69
C ASP A 184 -32.67 -8.27 29.95
N GLY A 185 -32.67 -9.27 29.07
CA GLY A 185 -33.86 -9.68 28.29
C GLY A 185 -34.27 -8.74 27.15
N SER A 186 -33.91 -7.46 27.18
CA SER A 186 -34.26 -6.46 26.15
C SER A 186 -33.06 -5.85 25.43
N THR A 187 -31.88 -5.89 26.05
CA THR A 187 -30.69 -5.20 25.57
C THR A 187 -29.56 -6.18 25.35
N ASP A 188 -28.97 -6.14 24.16
CA ASP A 188 -27.77 -6.91 23.83
C ASP A 188 -26.53 -6.22 24.37
N ARG A 189 -25.56 -7.01 24.84
CA ARG A 189 -24.26 -6.49 25.26
C ARG A 189 -23.58 -5.72 24.14
N SER A 190 -22.86 -4.67 24.51
CA SER A 190 -22.10 -3.85 23.56
C SER A 190 -20.74 -3.47 24.13
N THR A 191 -19.78 -3.18 23.25
CA THR A 191 -18.43 -2.78 23.60
C THR A 191 -18.12 -1.42 23.00
N HIS A 192 -17.62 -0.51 23.82
CA HIS A 192 -17.29 0.86 23.52
C HIS A 192 -15.80 1.06 23.78
N TYR A 193 -14.97 0.95 22.74
CA TYR A 193 -13.56 1.28 22.86
C TYR A 193 -13.38 2.79 22.86
N HIS A 194 -12.77 3.32 23.91
CA HIS A 194 -12.36 4.70 24.06
C HIS A 194 -10.84 4.75 23.88
N PHE A 195 -10.41 5.04 22.65
CA PHE A 195 -9.01 5.15 22.30
C PHE A 195 -8.53 6.58 22.56
N GLU A 196 -7.66 6.73 23.55
CA GLU A 196 -7.04 7.99 23.95
C GLU A 196 -5.70 8.15 23.23
N CYS A 197 -5.48 9.29 22.55
CA CYS A 197 -4.20 9.59 21.90
C CYS A 197 -3.10 9.78 22.95
N ASP A 198 -2.09 8.92 22.87
CA ASP A 198 -0.85 9.06 23.61
C ASP A 198 0.31 8.71 22.67
N PRO A 199 1.04 9.71 22.14
CA PRO A 199 2.15 9.49 21.21
C PRO A 199 3.27 8.60 21.78
N SER A 200 3.40 8.52 23.11
CA SER A 200 4.44 7.75 23.78
C SER A 200 4.05 6.31 24.09
N ALA A 201 2.75 5.96 24.00
CA ALA A 201 2.24 4.66 24.42
C ALA A 201 2.47 3.53 23.39
N GLY A 202 2.87 3.84 22.15
CA GLY A 202 2.97 2.85 21.07
C GLY A 202 1.65 2.09 20.86
N ILE A 203 1.69 0.75 20.83
CA ILE A 203 0.48 -0.10 20.76
C ILE A 203 -0.40 0.08 22.01
N GLY A 204 0.23 0.35 23.17
CA GLY A 204 -0.47 0.42 24.45
C GLY A 204 -1.15 -0.89 24.83
N ARG A 205 -2.04 -0.82 25.83
CA ARG A 205 -2.92 -1.91 26.26
C ARG A 205 -4.25 -1.35 26.77
N PRO A 206 -5.35 -2.13 26.67
CA PRO A 206 -6.59 -1.77 27.35
C PRO A 206 -6.37 -1.75 28.87
N VAL A 207 -6.82 -0.68 29.52
CA VAL A 207 -6.51 -0.40 30.94
C VAL A 207 -7.62 -0.86 31.86
N ALA A 208 -8.88 -0.63 31.48
CA ALA A 208 -10.03 -0.92 32.32
C ALA A 208 -11.28 -1.16 31.47
N VAL A 209 -12.20 -1.97 32.01
CA VAL A 209 -13.53 -2.25 31.45
C VAL A 209 -14.58 -1.83 32.48
N PHE A 210 -15.46 -0.91 32.12
CA PHE A 210 -16.56 -0.43 32.97
C PHE A 210 -17.92 -0.89 32.44
N GLY A 211 -18.91 -1.06 33.33
CA GLY A 211 -20.28 -1.44 32.99
C GLY A 211 -20.51 -2.95 32.87
N ASP A 212 -21.78 -3.36 32.92
CA ASP A 212 -22.19 -4.78 32.97
C ASP A 212 -22.83 -5.26 31.66
N CYS A 213 -23.52 -4.35 30.95
CA CYS A 213 -24.11 -4.60 29.63
C CYS A 213 -23.45 -3.76 28.52
N GLU A 214 -22.95 -2.58 28.85
CA GLU A 214 -22.21 -1.70 27.95
C GLU A 214 -20.78 -1.58 28.43
N PHE A 215 -19.88 -2.38 27.86
CA PHE A 215 -18.49 -2.42 28.25
C PHE A 215 -17.73 -1.23 27.71
N VAL A 216 -17.27 -0.34 28.57
CA VAL A 216 -16.41 0.78 28.17
C VAL A 216 -14.96 0.40 28.41
N VAL A 217 -14.21 0.25 27.32
CA VAL A 217 -12.79 -0.14 27.36
C VAL A 217 -11.94 1.09 27.09
N ARG A 218 -11.15 1.53 28.08
CA ARG A 218 -10.21 2.65 27.89
C ARG A 218 -8.85 2.15 27.42
N TRP A 219 -8.30 2.76 26.38
CA TRP A 219 -7.04 2.33 25.78
C TRP A 219 -6.22 3.52 25.31
N ARG A 220 -5.08 3.77 25.95
CA ARG A 220 -4.10 4.78 25.52
C ARG A 220 -3.14 4.19 24.49
N THR A 221 -3.04 4.81 23.33
CA THR A 221 -2.20 4.31 22.22
C THR A 221 -1.83 5.42 21.26
N ALA A 222 -0.66 5.30 20.64
CA ALA A 222 -0.20 6.19 19.59
C ALA A 222 -1.06 6.09 18.32
N HIS A 223 -1.70 4.93 18.07
CA HIS A 223 -2.60 4.72 16.93
C HIS A 223 -3.87 5.57 17.00
N ALA A 224 -4.24 6.05 18.19
CA ALA A 224 -5.39 6.92 18.40
C ALA A 224 -5.08 8.40 18.11
N CYS A 225 -3.83 8.72 17.76
CA CYS A 225 -3.45 10.07 17.39
C CYS A 225 -3.77 10.32 15.91
N PRO A 226 -4.33 11.49 15.56
CA PRO A 226 -4.67 11.80 14.19
C PRO A 226 -3.40 11.85 13.34
N ILE A 227 -3.40 11.08 12.26
CA ILE A 227 -2.41 11.19 11.19
C ILE A 227 -2.67 12.53 10.51
N GLN A 228 -1.77 13.48 10.75
CA GLN A 228 -1.76 14.71 9.97
C GLN A 228 -1.31 14.33 8.57
N THR A 229 -2.25 14.26 7.63
CA THR A 229 -1.90 14.39 6.21
C THR A 229 -1.43 15.82 6.04
N SER A 230 -0.13 16.04 6.27
CA SER A 230 0.45 17.37 6.18
C SER A 230 0.08 17.95 4.82
N SER A 231 -0.55 19.12 4.83
CA SER A 231 -0.89 19.92 3.65
C SER A 231 0.36 20.36 2.86
N PHE A 232 1.55 19.89 3.27
CA PHE A 232 2.83 20.13 2.64
C PHE A 232 2.83 19.68 1.18
N LEU A 233 2.26 18.51 0.86
CA LEU A 233 2.19 18.03 -0.53
C LEU A 233 1.26 18.89 -1.39
N SER A 234 0.13 19.35 -0.84
CA SER A 234 -0.77 20.28 -1.53
C SER A 234 -0.11 21.64 -1.74
N SER A 235 0.61 22.15 -0.74
CA SER A 235 1.34 23.42 -0.84
C SER A 235 2.50 23.33 -1.83
N LEU A 236 3.24 22.21 -1.84
CA LEU A 236 4.30 21.94 -2.81
C LEU A 236 3.78 21.89 -4.25
N PHE A 237 2.61 21.31 -4.48
CA PHE A 237 2.01 21.30 -5.81
C PHE A 237 1.74 22.72 -6.32
N TRP A 238 1.16 23.59 -5.50
CA TRP A 238 0.90 24.99 -5.87
C TRP A 238 2.19 25.81 -6.03
N VAL A 239 3.20 25.58 -5.19
CA VAL A 239 4.52 26.21 -5.35
C VAL A 239 5.17 25.75 -6.66
N ALA A 240 5.15 24.45 -6.96
CA ALA A 240 5.70 23.91 -8.20
C ALA A 240 4.96 24.43 -9.43
N ALA A 241 3.62 24.51 -9.38
CA ALA A 241 2.81 25.09 -10.45
C ALA A 241 3.13 26.59 -10.66
N GLY A 242 3.31 27.36 -9.59
CA GLY A 242 3.72 28.76 -9.66
C GLY A 242 5.11 28.96 -10.26
N VAL A 243 6.09 28.13 -9.85
CA VAL A 243 7.43 28.13 -10.44
C VAL A 243 7.39 27.78 -11.93
N ALA A 244 6.63 26.75 -12.32
CA ALA A 244 6.48 26.38 -13.73
C ALA A 244 5.87 27.52 -14.56
N ALA A 245 4.82 28.16 -14.05
CA ALA A 245 4.19 29.30 -14.71
C ALA A 245 5.16 30.48 -14.87
N PHE A 246 5.97 30.79 -13.85
CA PHE A 246 6.99 31.83 -13.92
C PHE A 246 8.08 31.51 -14.95
N LEU A 247 8.59 30.28 -14.97
CA LEU A 247 9.63 29.85 -15.92
C LEU A 247 9.12 29.89 -17.37
N VAL A 248 7.91 29.36 -17.62
CA VAL A 248 7.30 29.34 -18.96
C VAL A 248 6.94 30.76 -19.42
N GLY A 249 6.29 31.55 -18.55
CA GLY A 249 5.91 32.92 -18.86
C GLY A 249 7.13 33.81 -19.10
N GLY A 250 8.16 33.70 -18.26
CA GLY A 250 9.41 34.43 -18.43
C GLY A 250 10.17 34.02 -19.69
N PHE A 251 10.20 32.73 -20.03
CA PHE A 251 10.79 32.25 -21.29
C PHE A 251 10.05 32.83 -22.51
N VAL A 252 8.72 32.77 -22.52
CA VAL A 252 7.90 33.32 -23.60
C VAL A 252 8.12 34.83 -23.74
N TYR A 253 8.13 35.57 -22.62
CA TYR A 253 8.41 37.00 -22.60
C TYR A 253 9.80 37.32 -23.19
N ASN A 254 10.81 36.58 -22.76
CA ASN A 254 12.19 36.73 -23.22
C ASN A 254 12.36 36.46 -24.73
N VAL A 255 11.68 35.45 -25.26
CA VAL A 255 11.72 35.14 -26.71
C VAL A 255 10.90 36.14 -27.52
N ARG A 256 9.72 36.54 -27.05
CA ARG A 256 8.77 37.36 -27.82
C ARG A 256 9.01 38.86 -27.74
N VAL A 257 9.43 39.35 -26.58
CA VAL A 257 9.59 40.79 -26.30
C VAL A 257 11.06 41.20 -26.35
N ASN A 258 11.95 40.42 -25.72
CA ASN A 258 13.38 40.71 -25.71
C ASN A 258 14.13 40.17 -26.95
N HIS A 259 13.41 39.58 -27.91
CA HIS A 259 13.96 39.01 -29.14
C HIS A 259 15.11 38.01 -28.93
N MET A 260 15.12 37.29 -27.80
CA MET A 260 16.12 36.28 -27.53
C MET A 260 15.86 35.01 -28.33
N ILE A 261 16.94 34.31 -28.69
CA ILE A 261 16.88 33.02 -29.36
C ILE A 261 16.27 32.00 -28.36
N PRO A 262 15.37 31.11 -28.81
CA PRO A 262 14.75 30.10 -27.96
C PRO A 262 15.76 29.00 -27.57
N ASP A 263 16.63 29.31 -26.61
CA ASP A 263 17.60 28.41 -26.00
C ASP A 263 17.52 28.51 -24.46
N TRP A 264 18.26 27.68 -23.73
CA TRP A 264 18.23 27.57 -22.26
C TRP A 264 18.58 28.87 -21.54
N GLU A 265 19.26 29.79 -22.22
CA GLU A 265 19.60 31.12 -21.72
C GLU A 265 18.38 32.06 -21.67
N ALA A 266 17.32 31.76 -22.42
CA ALA A 266 16.08 32.53 -22.38
C ALA A 266 15.20 32.20 -21.15
N VAL A 267 15.55 31.19 -20.35
CA VAL A 267 14.86 30.87 -19.10
C VAL A 267 15.23 31.90 -18.03
N PRO A 268 14.26 32.53 -17.33
CA PRO A 268 14.56 33.53 -16.31
C PRO A 268 15.40 32.93 -15.17
N GLN A 269 16.36 33.70 -14.65
CA GLN A 269 17.21 33.32 -13.50
C GLN A 269 18.02 32.03 -13.70
N ILE A 270 18.37 31.67 -14.95
CA ILE A 270 19.06 30.41 -15.26
C ILE A 270 20.41 30.24 -14.52
N HIS A 271 21.17 31.32 -14.31
CA HIS A 271 22.43 31.27 -13.57
C HIS A 271 22.21 30.82 -12.12
N THR A 272 21.21 31.40 -11.45
CA THR A 272 20.80 31.03 -10.09
C THR A 272 20.34 29.57 -10.03
N ILE A 273 19.54 29.12 -11.01
CA ILE A 273 19.07 27.72 -11.11
C ILE A 273 20.24 26.75 -11.29
N ARG A 274 21.23 27.08 -12.13
CA ARG A 274 22.44 26.27 -12.34
C ARG A 274 23.28 26.16 -11.05
N HIS A 275 23.43 27.24 -10.30
CA HIS A 275 24.13 27.22 -9.01
C HIS A 275 23.41 26.36 -7.98
N ILE A 276 22.10 26.52 -7.83
CA ILE A 276 21.29 25.72 -6.91
C ILE A 276 21.37 24.23 -7.29
N GLY A 277 21.23 23.90 -8.57
CA GLY A 277 21.35 22.53 -9.07
C GLY A 277 22.73 21.91 -8.76
N ALA A 278 23.81 22.68 -8.92
CA ALA A 278 25.15 22.23 -8.55
C ALA A 278 25.30 21.98 -7.04
N VAL A 279 24.79 22.87 -6.18
CA VAL A 279 24.84 22.70 -4.72
C VAL A 279 24.03 21.48 -4.26
N VAL A 280 22.83 21.29 -4.80
CA VAL A 280 21.95 20.16 -4.45
C VAL A 280 22.58 18.83 -4.88
N THR A 281 23.14 18.76 -6.08
CA THR A 281 23.81 17.54 -6.57
C THR A 281 25.05 17.22 -5.74
N ILE A 282 25.86 18.21 -5.36
CA ILE A 282 27.01 18.01 -4.45
C ILE A 282 26.54 17.48 -3.09
N GLY A 283 25.53 18.10 -2.48
CA GLY A 283 25.00 17.66 -1.18
C GLY A 283 24.41 16.25 -1.23
N ALA A 284 23.70 15.90 -2.30
CA ALA A 284 23.17 14.56 -2.51
C ALA A 284 24.28 13.51 -2.64
N VAL A 285 25.35 13.80 -3.39
CA VAL A 285 26.51 12.92 -3.53
C VAL A 285 27.25 12.73 -2.21
N GLN A 286 27.46 13.80 -1.43
CA GLN A 286 28.10 13.72 -0.11
C GLN A 286 27.27 12.90 0.88
N SER A 287 25.95 13.08 0.88
CA SER A 287 25.04 12.30 1.71
C SER A 287 25.05 10.82 1.32
N TRP A 288 25.14 10.53 0.03
CA TRP A 288 25.24 9.17 -0.51
C TRP A 288 26.57 8.50 -0.14
N ASP A 289 27.70 9.22 -0.22
CA ASP A 289 29.01 8.68 0.14
C ASP A 289 29.12 8.39 1.66
N LEU A 290 28.50 9.22 2.50
CA LEU A 290 28.35 8.97 3.93
C LEU A 290 27.47 7.73 4.22
N ALA A 291 26.35 7.57 3.50
CA ALA A 291 25.45 6.43 3.65
C ALA A 291 26.13 5.11 3.22
N VAL A 292 26.87 5.10 2.11
CA VAL A 292 27.61 3.93 1.62
C VAL A 292 28.71 3.50 2.61
N ARG A 293 29.44 4.45 3.22
CA ARG A 293 30.46 4.15 4.25
C ARG A 293 29.88 3.55 5.53
N SER A 294 28.63 3.85 5.85
CA SER A 294 27.95 3.35 7.06
C SER A 294 27.31 1.96 6.88
N LEU A 295 27.20 1.46 5.65
CA LEU A 295 26.47 0.23 5.32
C LEU A 295 27.26 -0.64 4.31
N PRO A 296 27.97 -1.70 4.76
CA PRO A 296 28.86 -2.50 3.91
C PRO A 296 28.15 -3.23 2.74
N VAL A 297 26.82 -3.39 2.81
CA VAL A 297 25.99 -3.96 1.73
C VAL A 297 25.94 -3.07 0.48
N LEU A 298 26.24 -1.77 0.61
CA LEU A 298 26.09 -0.79 -0.47
C LEU A 298 27.39 -0.50 -1.24
N GLU A 299 28.52 -1.11 -0.87
CA GLU A 299 29.82 -0.87 -1.52
C GLU A 299 29.81 -1.20 -3.01
N GLY A 300 29.18 -2.32 -3.42
CA GLY A 300 29.07 -2.71 -4.83
C GLY A 300 28.25 -1.75 -5.69
N LEU A 301 27.23 -1.12 -5.09
CA LEU A 301 26.42 -0.07 -5.72
C LEU A 301 27.20 1.23 -5.83
N GLY A 302 28.00 1.58 -4.81
CA GLY A 302 28.89 2.74 -4.84
C GLY A 302 29.91 2.69 -5.98
N ALA A 303 30.50 1.53 -6.24
CA ALA A 303 31.43 1.32 -7.35
C ALA A 303 30.75 1.50 -8.72
N TRP A 304 29.56 0.91 -8.90
CA TRP A 304 28.76 1.01 -10.13
C TRP A 304 28.32 2.44 -10.48
N VAL A 305 28.04 3.26 -9.46
CA VAL A 305 27.67 4.68 -9.64
C VAL A 305 28.90 5.51 -10.01
N ARG A 306 30.05 5.29 -9.36
CA ARG A 306 31.29 6.04 -9.59
C ARG A 306 31.80 5.92 -11.03
N GLU A 307 31.55 4.77 -11.66
CA GLU A 307 31.88 4.49 -13.06
C GLU A 307 30.97 5.22 -14.08
N ARG A 308 29.81 5.74 -13.64
CA ARG A 308 28.82 6.45 -14.48
C ARG A 308 28.80 7.96 -14.28
N VAL A 309 29.62 8.50 -13.37
CA VAL A 309 29.74 9.95 -13.16
C VAL A 309 30.75 10.51 -14.17
N PRO A 310 30.41 11.55 -14.95
CA PRO A 310 31.31 12.14 -15.92
C PRO A 310 32.56 12.77 -15.27
N GLU A 311 33.74 12.59 -15.90
CA GLU A 311 35.05 13.02 -15.38
C GLU A 311 35.13 14.52 -15.05
N SER A 312 34.32 15.36 -15.70
CA SER A 312 34.23 16.80 -15.44
C SER A 312 33.74 17.14 -14.02
N LEU A 313 32.99 16.23 -13.39
CA LEU A 313 32.60 16.34 -11.99
C LEU A 313 33.71 15.80 -11.06
N SER A 314 34.42 14.75 -11.48
CA SER A 314 35.47 14.09 -10.67
C SER A 314 36.65 15.02 -10.35
N SER A 315 37.06 15.85 -11.32
CA SER A 315 38.18 16.79 -11.19
C SER A 315 37.88 17.93 -10.20
N LYS A 316 36.60 18.31 -10.03
CA LYS A 316 36.16 19.27 -9.01
C LYS A 316 35.91 18.63 -7.64
N LEU A 317 35.85 17.30 -7.58
CA LEU A 317 35.59 16.51 -6.37
C LEU A 317 36.87 15.94 -5.72
N GLY A 318 38.06 16.17 -6.28
CA GLY A 318 39.33 15.79 -5.66
C GLY A 318 39.58 14.27 -5.57
N PHE A 319 38.94 13.47 -6.42
CA PHE A 319 39.14 12.02 -6.49
C PHE A 319 40.29 11.63 -7.45
N GLY A 320 41.42 12.32 -7.38
CA GLY A 320 42.68 11.95 -8.06
C GLY A 320 43.57 11.15 -7.13
N GLY A 321 43.97 9.95 -7.56
CA GLY A 321 44.66 8.94 -6.75
C GLY A 321 46.10 9.25 -6.33
N ASP A 322 46.59 8.37 -5.45
CA ASP A 322 47.95 8.14 -4.98
C ASP A 322 48.65 9.25 -4.19
N GLY A 323 48.52 9.17 -2.86
CA GLY A 323 49.30 10.02 -1.96
C GLY A 323 49.22 9.66 -0.48
N PHE A 324 49.25 8.39 -0.09
CA PHE A 324 49.61 8.02 1.29
C PHE A 324 50.30 6.64 1.31
N ARG A 325 51.59 6.64 0.95
CA ARG A 325 52.51 5.55 1.31
C ARG A 325 53.01 5.84 2.72
N SER A 326 52.79 4.85 3.59
CA SER A 326 53.51 4.55 4.84
C SER A 326 54.76 5.40 5.13
N VAL A 327 54.70 6.24 6.16
CA VAL A 327 55.50 6.22 7.41
C VAL A 327 54.65 6.89 8.50
#